data_AF-A0A5E4J5X5-F1
#
_entry.id   AF-A0A5E4J5X5-F1
#
_cell.length_a   1.000
_cell.length_b   1.000
_cell.length_c   1.000
_cell.angle_alpha   90.00
_cell.angle_beta   90.00
_cell.angle_gamma   90.00
#
_symmetry.space_group_name_H-M   'P 1'
#
loop_
_entity.id
_entity.type
_entity.pdbx_description
1 polymer ?
#
loop_
_entity_poly.entity_id
_entity_poly.type
_entity_poly.pdbx_seq_one_letter_code
_entity_poly.pdbx_strand_id
1 'polypeptide(L)'
;MGDLLEKVREFAMHSYTKEEAQNHFKWTVSDITVKTTQSDESHIFIRFENGYMLLIKYFLNLDPTETDDTSEFVLGISTDLRSRIKYNIHYANYIHGQGYIRLKIAEMKNRVQDLLLQEFYVPTLKVIYRPIIQQFKGFYSRDFFGVDVDCTSAEIYYAPVRSRSEHKAARIGDVIGRLSELDLLLKDPQIRHDLAEMDLQLSFLPSVMCSGL
;
A
#
# COMPACT_ATOMS: atom_id res chain seq x y z
N MET A 1 15.83 -5.60 1.51
CA MET A 1 14.90 -4.84 2.37
C MET A 1 15.59 -4.43 3.66
N GLY A 2 16.45 -5.27 4.25
CA GLY A 2 17.32 -4.89 5.37
C GLY A 2 18.17 -3.64 5.11
N ASP A 3 18.90 -3.57 4.00
CA ASP A 3 19.71 -2.37 3.68
C ASP A 3 18.85 -1.09 3.58
N LEU A 4 17.63 -1.22 3.06
CA LEU A 4 16.69 -0.11 2.97
C LEU A 4 16.12 0.25 4.35
N LEU A 5 15.91 -0.75 5.23
CA LEU A 5 15.50 -0.53 6.61
C LEU A 5 16.55 0.28 7.38
N GLU A 6 17.83 -0.06 7.24
CA GLU A 6 18.91 0.68 7.90
C GLU A 6 18.98 2.12 7.40
N LYS A 7 18.85 2.33 6.07
CA LYS A 7 18.69 3.69 5.52
C LYS A 7 17.48 4.41 6.10
N VAL A 8 16.33 3.76 6.20
CA VAL A 8 15.15 4.37 6.82
C VAL A 8 15.44 4.77 8.27
N ARG A 9 16.11 3.92 9.05
CA ARG A 9 16.47 4.24 10.45
C ARG A 9 17.40 5.45 10.54
N GLU A 10 18.43 5.49 9.70
CA GLU A 10 19.35 6.63 9.63
C GLU A 10 18.61 7.91 9.23
N PHE A 11 17.65 7.82 8.31
CA PHE A 11 16.87 8.96 7.83
C PHE A 11 16.06 9.64 8.95
N ALA A 12 15.73 8.93 10.03
CA ALA A 12 15.04 9.48 11.20
C ALA A 12 15.79 10.65 11.88
N MET A 13 17.11 10.75 11.68
CA MET A 13 17.97 11.78 12.27
C MET A 13 18.07 13.05 11.39
N HIS A 14 17.34 13.11 10.28
CA HIS A 14 17.40 14.20 9.30
C HIS A 14 16.17 15.11 9.36
N SER A 15 16.22 16.24 8.63
CA SER A 15 15.14 17.25 8.61
C SER A 15 13.99 16.94 7.63
N TYR A 16 13.99 15.74 7.05
CA TYR A 16 12.94 15.22 6.15
C TYR A 16 12.68 16.12 4.93
N THR A 17 13.75 16.67 4.37
CA THR A 17 13.70 17.48 3.14
C THR A 17 13.87 16.62 1.88
N LYS A 18 13.47 17.15 0.71
CA LYS A 18 13.66 16.45 -0.58
C LYS A 18 15.14 16.19 -0.86
N GLU A 19 15.99 17.19 -0.57
CA GLU A 19 17.44 17.13 -0.80
C GLU A 19 18.11 16.04 0.06
N GLU A 20 17.79 15.99 1.35
CA GLU A 20 18.29 14.95 2.24
C GLU A 20 17.79 13.56 1.83
N ALA A 21 16.49 13.43 1.53
CA ALA A 21 15.93 12.16 1.07
C ALA A 21 16.64 11.67 -0.20
N GLN A 22 16.90 12.56 -1.17
CA GLN A 22 17.64 12.22 -2.38
C GLN A 22 19.08 11.81 -2.07
N ASN A 23 19.76 12.56 -1.20
CA ASN A 23 21.12 12.24 -0.77
C ASN A 23 21.20 10.89 -0.05
N HIS A 24 20.17 10.52 0.69
CA HIS A 24 20.15 9.32 1.52
C HIS A 24 19.76 8.06 0.72
N PHE A 25 18.64 8.14 0.01
CA PHE A 25 18.09 7.01 -0.75
C PHE A 25 18.73 6.84 -2.13
N LYS A 26 19.43 7.86 -2.64
CA LYS A 26 20.10 7.88 -3.96
C LYS A 26 19.12 7.73 -5.14
N TRP A 27 17.86 8.09 -4.93
CA TRP A 27 16.83 8.20 -5.96
C TRP A 27 16.34 9.65 -6.04
N THR A 28 16.00 10.12 -7.24
CA THR A 28 15.46 11.46 -7.43
C THR A 28 14.08 11.58 -6.78
N VAL A 29 13.95 12.52 -5.85
CA VAL A 29 12.72 12.70 -5.05
C VAL A 29 11.81 13.69 -5.75
N SER A 30 10.60 13.25 -6.11
CA SER A 30 9.57 14.12 -6.68
C SER A 30 8.81 14.87 -5.58
N ASP A 31 8.46 14.18 -4.49
CA ASP A 31 7.73 14.77 -3.39
C ASP A 31 8.02 14.15 -2.03
N ILE A 32 7.86 14.95 -0.96
CA ILE A 32 7.92 14.47 0.42
C ILE A 32 6.79 15.12 1.22
N THR A 33 6.04 14.29 1.94
CA THR A 33 4.98 14.71 2.84
C THR A 33 5.26 14.15 4.23
N VAL A 34 5.29 15.03 5.23
CA VAL A 34 5.47 14.64 6.64
C VAL A 34 4.18 14.92 7.39
N LYS A 35 3.65 13.92 8.07
CA LYS A 35 2.48 14.02 8.95
C LYS A 35 2.86 13.54 10.34
N THR A 36 2.90 14.45 11.30
CA THR A 36 3.06 14.10 12.71
C THR A 36 1.66 13.92 13.30
N THR A 37 1.33 12.68 13.66
CA THR A 37 0.10 12.34 14.39
C THR A 37 0.30 12.59 15.90
N GLN A 38 -0.79 12.66 16.67
CA GLN A 38 -0.76 12.97 18.11
C GLN A 38 0.33 12.14 18.84
N SER A 39 1.34 12.88 19.34
CA SER A 39 2.53 12.55 20.16
C SER A 39 3.41 11.34 19.84
N ASP A 40 2.90 10.25 19.28
CA ASP A 40 3.58 8.95 19.38
C ASP A 40 4.12 8.42 18.05
N GLU A 41 3.71 9.01 16.92
CA GLU A 41 4.12 8.56 15.59
C GLU A 41 4.35 9.71 14.60
N SER A 42 5.40 9.59 13.79
CA SER A 42 5.65 10.42 12.61
C SER A 42 5.55 9.59 11.34
N HIS A 43 4.73 10.02 10.40
CA HIS A 43 4.54 9.37 9.10
C HIS A 43 5.20 10.20 8.01
N ILE A 44 6.12 9.59 7.26
CA ILE A 44 6.81 10.21 6.14
C ILE A 44 6.45 9.47 4.88
N PHE A 45 6.07 10.22 3.88
CA PHE A 45 5.73 9.69 2.58
C PHE A 45 6.61 10.35 1.52
N ILE A 46 7.41 9.55 0.83
CA ILE A 46 8.36 10.00 -0.19
C ILE A 46 7.93 9.41 -1.52
N ARG A 47 7.76 10.26 -2.54
CA ARG A 47 7.60 9.86 -3.93
C ARG A 47 8.89 10.11 -4.69
N PHE A 48 9.23 9.16 -5.55
CA PHE A 48 10.39 9.26 -6.43
C PHE A 48 9.94 9.47 -7.88
N GLU A 49 10.78 10.09 -8.70
CA GLU A 49 10.46 10.35 -10.12
C GLU A 49 10.28 9.09 -10.96
N ASN A 50 10.92 7.99 -10.55
CA ASN A 50 10.81 6.69 -11.20
C ASN A 50 9.52 5.92 -10.84
N GLY A 51 8.58 6.56 -10.14
CA GLY A 51 7.28 5.98 -9.78
C GLY A 51 7.26 5.16 -8.50
N TYR A 52 8.43 4.87 -7.90
CA TYR A 52 8.49 4.24 -6.58
C TYR A 52 8.11 5.23 -5.49
N MET A 53 7.78 4.66 -4.34
CA MET A 53 7.41 5.41 -3.16
C MET A 53 7.80 4.68 -1.88
N LEU A 54 8.07 5.45 -0.84
CA LEU A 54 8.34 4.97 0.50
C LEU A 54 7.38 5.62 1.48
N LEU A 55 6.58 4.80 2.16
CA LEU A 55 5.84 5.20 3.34
C LEU A 55 6.61 4.70 4.56
N ILE A 56 7.02 5.60 5.43
CA ILE A 56 7.79 5.33 6.64
C ILE A 56 6.96 5.77 7.84
N LYS A 57 6.95 4.95 8.89
CA LYS A 57 6.40 5.28 10.20
C LYS A 57 7.51 5.16 11.23
N TYR A 58 7.74 6.24 11.98
CA TYR A 58 8.62 6.24 13.14
C TYR A 58 7.77 6.24 14.41
N PHE A 59 8.04 5.28 15.30
CA PHE A 59 7.41 5.16 16.61
C PHE A 59 8.23 5.99 17.61
N LEU A 60 7.73 7.18 17.96
CA LEU A 60 8.42 8.15 18.82
C LEU A 60 8.41 7.75 20.29
N ASN A 61 7.53 6.84 20.67
CA ASN A 61 7.40 6.30 22.02
C ASN A 61 8.36 5.12 22.30
N LEU A 62 9.10 4.64 21.31
CA LEU A 62 10.06 3.55 21.47
C LEU A 62 11.48 4.12 21.58
N ASP A 63 12.21 3.69 22.62
CA ASP A 63 13.60 4.09 22.81
C ASP A 63 14.51 3.29 21.87
N PRO A 64 15.23 3.93 20.93
CA PRO A 64 16.16 3.25 20.02
C PRO A 64 17.35 2.59 20.73
N THR A 65 17.64 2.95 21.98
CA THR A 65 18.66 2.28 22.81
C THR A 65 18.16 0.96 23.38
N GLU A 66 16.85 0.77 23.48
CA GLU A 66 16.21 -0.44 24.02
C GLU A 66 15.71 -1.39 22.92
N THR A 67 15.37 -0.87 21.74
CA THR A 67 14.84 -1.69 20.63
C THR A 67 15.22 -1.15 19.26
N ASP A 68 15.53 -2.05 18.33
CA ASP A 68 15.73 -1.72 16.92
C ASP A 68 14.41 -1.57 16.13
N ASP A 69 13.26 -1.83 16.76
CA ASP A 69 11.93 -1.84 16.12
C ASP A 69 11.24 -0.47 16.14
N THR A 70 12.01 0.63 16.06
CA THR A 70 11.53 2.02 16.13
C THR A 70 10.93 2.53 14.83
N SER A 71 10.99 1.74 13.75
CA SER A 71 10.47 2.12 12.44
C SER A 71 9.80 0.96 11.71
N GLU A 72 8.83 1.32 10.88
CA GLU A 72 8.19 0.48 9.89
C GLU A 72 8.23 1.21 8.55
N PHE A 73 8.53 0.51 7.45
CA PHE A 73 8.36 1.10 6.13
C PHE A 73 7.64 0.18 5.16
N VAL A 74 7.03 0.79 4.14
CA VAL A 74 6.37 0.14 3.02
C VAL A 74 6.99 0.70 1.74
N LEU A 75 7.47 -0.18 0.89
CA LEU A 75 7.93 0.14 -0.46
C LEU A 75 6.81 -0.17 -1.45
N GLY A 76 6.54 0.76 -2.36
CA GLY A 76 5.54 0.56 -3.40
C GLY A 76 5.90 1.25 -4.71
N ILE A 77 5.05 1.04 -5.71
CA ILE A 77 5.10 1.67 -7.03
C ILE A 77 3.72 2.24 -7.36
N SER A 78 3.71 3.42 -7.98
CA SER A 78 2.48 4.06 -8.47
C SER A 78 1.91 3.29 -9.66
N THR A 79 0.60 3.16 -9.71
CA THR A 79 -0.14 2.60 -10.84
C THR A 79 -1.26 3.55 -11.27
N ASP A 80 -1.72 3.41 -12.51
CA ASP A 80 -2.76 4.22 -13.13
C ASP A 80 -4.18 3.67 -12.89
N LEU A 81 -4.32 2.65 -12.04
CA LEU A 81 -5.62 2.25 -11.51
C LEU A 81 -6.30 3.43 -10.81
N ARG A 82 -7.62 3.50 -10.95
CA ARG A 82 -8.46 4.50 -10.31
C ARG A 82 -9.74 3.84 -9.86
N SER A 83 -10.24 4.29 -8.72
CA SER A 83 -11.50 3.81 -8.17
C SER A 83 -12.31 4.96 -7.59
N ARG A 84 -13.63 4.95 -7.77
CA ARG A 84 -14.52 5.90 -7.08
C ARG A 84 -14.55 5.70 -5.57
N ILE A 85 -14.37 4.45 -5.13
CA ILE A 85 -14.31 4.09 -3.72
C ILE A 85 -12.89 3.73 -3.36
N LYS A 86 -12.32 4.43 -2.38
CA LYS A 86 -11.00 4.07 -1.87
C LYS A 86 -11.04 2.65 -1.30
N TYR A 87 -10.11 1.80 -1.74
CA TYR A 87 -9.97 0.45 -1.23
C TYR A 87 -8.52 0.01 -1.13
N ASN A 88 -8.27 -0.87 -0.17
CA ASN A 88 -7.02 -1.58 0.01
C ASN A 88 -7.28 -3.08 -0.09
N ILE A 89 -6.54 -3.77 -0.95
CA ILE A 89 -6.66 -5.21 -1.16
C ILE A 89 -5.29 -5.87 -1.10
N HIS A 90 -5.16 -6.95 -0.32
CA HIS A 90 -3.91 -7.69 -0.24
C HIS A 90 -4.15 -9.16 0.06
N TYR A 91 -3.14 -9.96 -0.26
CA TYR A 91 -3.10 -11.37 0.08
C TYR A 91 -2.91 -11.54 1.60
N ALA A 92 -3.69 -12.42 2.22
CA ALA A 92 -3.54 -12.79 3.62
C ALA A 92 -3.51 -14.31 3.78
N ASN A 93 -2.54 -14.82 4.53
CA ASN A 93 -2.46 -16.26 4.85
C ASN A 93 -3.43 -16.62 5.98
N TYR A 94 -4.22 -17.68 5.79
CA TYR A 94 -4.98 -18.31 6.86
C TYR A 94 -4.12 -19.37 7.59
N ILE A 95 -4.51 -19.71 8.82
CA ILE A 95 -3.79 -20.67 9.69
C ILE A 95 -3.73 -22.10 9.09
N HIS A 96 -4.38 -22.37 7.95
CA HIS A 96 -4.48 -23.71 7.33
C HIS A 96 -3.96 -23.76 5.88
N GLY A 97 -3.03 -22.86 5.51
CA GLY A 97 -2.34 -22.89 4.22
C GLY A 97 -3.16 -22.41 3.02
N GLN A 98 -4.42 -22.00 3.22
CA GLN A 98 -5.23 -21.34 2.21
C GLN A 98 -5.07 -19.82 2.33
N GLY A 99 -4.60 -19.19 1.26
CA GLY A 99 -4.60 -17.73 1.15
C GLY A 99 -5.98 -17.17 0.84
N TYR A 100 -6.32 -16.02 1.41
CA TYR A 100 -7.57 -15.32 1.14
C TYR A 100 -7.33 -13.83 0.83
N ILE A 101 -8.35 -13.18 0.27
CA ILE A 101 -8.34 -11.75 -0.01
C ILE A 101 -8.73 -10.98 1.25
N ARG A 102 -7.81 -10.17 1.77
CA ARG A 102 -8.15 -9.12 2.74
C ARG A 102 -8.44 -7.85 1.98
N LEU A 103 -9.67 -7.35 2.12
CA LEU A 103 -10.16 -6.15 1.47
C LEU A 103 -10.69 -5.19 2.54
N LYS A 104 -10.28 -3.93 2.45
CA LYS A 104 -10.82 -2.81 3.22
C LYS A 104 -11.27 -1.73 2.24
N ILE A 105 -12.46 -1.17 2.44
CA ILE A 105 -12.93 0.01 1.71
C ILE A 105 -12.98 1.20 2.66
N ALA A 106 -12.97 2.42 2.14
CA ALA A 106 -13.21 3.61 2.95
C ALA A 106 -14.61 3.58 3.56
N GLU A 107 -14.71 3.99 4.83
CA GLU A 107 -15.97 4.04 5.56
C GLU A 107 -16.86 5.16 5.03
N MET A 108 -18.14 4.85 4.84
CA MET A 108 -19.14 5.83 4.45
C MET A 108 -19.87 6.39 5.67
N LYS A 109 -20.08 7.71 5.69
CA LYS A 109 -20.91 8.36 6.74
C LYS A 109 -22.36 7.85 6.71
N ASN A 110 -22.86 7.46 5.54
CA ASN A 110 -24.21 6.94 5.37
C ASN A 110 -24.22 5.41 5.51
N ARG A 111 -24.91 4.92 6.55
CA ARG A 111 -25.01 3.49 6.87
C ARG A 111 -25.66 2.64 5.76
N VAL A 112 -26.61 3.19 5.01
CA VAL A 112 -27.25 2.48 3.89
C VAL A 112 -26.27 2.33 2.73
N GLN A 113 -25.49 3.36 2.43
CA GLN A 113 -24.43 3.28 1.41
C GLN A 113 -23.34 2.29 1.82
N ASP A 114 -22.92 2.33 3.09
CA ASP A 114 -21.94 1.40 3.62
C ASP A 114 -22.42 -0.05 3.46
N LEU A 115 -23.67 -0.33 3.85
CA LEU A 115 -24.29 -1.66 3.65
C LEU A 115 -24.27 -2.09 2.18
N LEU A 116 -24.68 -1.21 1.26
CA LEU A 116 -24.68 -1.51 -0.18
C LEU A 116 -23.27 -1.81 -0.71
N LEU A 117 -22.26 -1.05 -0.28
CA LEU A 117 -20.88 -1.32 -0.69
C LEU A 117 -20.39 -2.66 -0.13
N GLN A 118 -20.73 -3.00 1.12
CA GLN A 118 -20.38 -4.29 1.70
C GLN A 118 -21.10 -5.46 1.02
N GLU A 119 -22.34 -5.28 0.57
CA GLU A 119 -23.15 -6.33 -0.07
C GLU A 119 -22.83 -6.52 -1.56
N PHE A 120 -22.49 -5.46 -2.30
CA PHE A 120 -22.32 -5.52 -3.76
C PHE A 120 -20.89 -5.23 -4.23
N TYR A 121 -20.27 -4.17 -3.72
CA TYR A 121 -18.95 -3.74 -4.18
C TYR A 121 -17.84 -4.67 -3.69
N VAL A 122 -17.82 -4.97 -2.40
CA VAL A 122 -16.82 -5.84 -1.76
C VAL A 122 -16.80 -7.25 -2.37
N PRO A 123 -17.93 -7.94 -2.60
CA PRO A 123 -17.93 -9.24 -3.26
C PRO A 123 -17.45 -9.19 -4.71
N THR A 124 -17.88 -8.20 -5.48
CA THR A 124 -17.49 -8.03 -6.89
C THR A 124 -15.99 -7.80 -7.01
N LEU A 125 -15.44 -6.89 -6.19
CA LEU A 125 -14.01 -6.63 -6.16
C LEU A 125 -13.20 -7.89 -5.77
N LYS A 126 -13.71 -8.68 -4.82
CA LYS A 126 -13.11 -9.98 -4.49
C LYS A 126 -13.15 -10.97 -5.65
N VAL A 127 -14.19 -10.98 -6.48
CA VAL A 127 -14.27 -11.86 -7.66
C VAL A 127 -13.23 -11.44 -8.70
N ILE A 128 -13.10 -10.14 -8.98
CA ILE A 128 -12.14 -9.61 -9.95
C ILE A 128 -10.68 -9.90 -9.52
N TYR A 129 -10.36 -9.73 -8.24
CA TYR A 129 -9.01 -10.00 -7.74
C TYR A 129 -8.75 -11.48 -7.44
N ARG A 130 -9.77 -12.33 -7.28
CA ARG A 130 -9.60 -13.77 -7.01
C ARG A 130 -8.62 -14.49 -7.96
N PRO A 131 -8.70 -14.34 -9.29
CA PRO A 131 -7.78 -15.03 -10.19
C PRO A 131 -6.33 -14.59 -10.04
N ILE A 132 -6.08 -13.35 -9.58
CA ILE A 132 -4.74 -12.78 -9.49
C ILE A 132 -4.16 -12.72 -8.09
N ILE A 133 -4.96 -12.82 -7.03
CA ILE A 133 -4.49 -12.55 -5.65
C ILE A 133 -3.40 -13.52 -5.19
N GLN A 134 -3.35 -14.75 -5.73
CA GLN A 134 -2.26 -15.68 -5.39
C GLN A 134 -0.90 -15.17 -5.88
N GLN A 135 -0.86 -14.35 -6.94
CA GLN A 135 0.36 -13.68 -7.39
C GLN A 135 0.82 -12.59 -6.40
N PHE A 136 -0.09 -12.10 -5.54
CA PHE A 136 0.21 -11.13 -4.50
C PHE A 136 0.75 -11.78 -3.22
N LYS A 137 0.97 -13.09 -3.20
CA LYS A 137 1.71 -13.73 -2.12
C LYS A 137 3.16 -13.19 -2.08
N GLY A 138 3.68 -12.97 -0.88
CA GLY A 138 5.04 -12.52 -0.68
C GLY A 138 6.07 -13.65 -0.85
N PHE A 139 7.32 -13.36 -0.49
CA PHE A 139 8.45 -14.28 -0.57
C PHE A 139 8.50 -15.26 0.62
N TYR A 140 7.88 -14.90 1.74
CA TYR A 140 7.86 -15.62 3.00
C TYR A 140 6.42 -15.97 3.44
N SER A 141 6.27 -16.34 4.70
CA SER A 141 5.02 -16.88 5.24
C SER A 141 4.04 -15.78 5.69
N ARG A 142 4.53 -14.58 5.99
CA ARG A 142 3.72 -13.48 6.54
C ARG A 142 3.72 -12.22 5.67
N ASP A 143 4.57 -12.16 4.66
CA ASP A 143 4.58 -11.07 3.70
C ASP A 143 3.57 -11.28 2.58
N PHE A 144 3.33 -10.18 1.88
CA PHE A 144 2.38 -10.09 0.80
C PHE A 144 2.68 -8.84 -0.03
N PHE A 145 2.07 -8.79 -1.19
CA PHE A 145 1.86 -7.58 -1.95
C PHE A 145 0.39 -7.17 -1.81
N GLY A 146 0.13 -5.88 -1.97
CA GLY A 146 -1.21 -5.31 -1.95
C GLY A 146 -1.36 -4.18 -2.94
N VAL A 147 -2.60 -3.74 -3.12
CA VAL A 147 -2.97 -2.56 -3.90
C VAL A 147 -3.79 -1.64 -3.01
N ASP A 148 -3.39 -0.38 -2.92
CA ASP A 148 -4.24 0.70 -2.42
C ASP A 148 -4.71 1.50 -3.65
N VAL A 149 -6.01 1.69 -3.80
CA VAL A 149 -6.61 2.44 -4.90
C VAL A 149 -7.51 3.51 -4.35
N ASP A 150 -7.40 4.70 -4.91
CA ASP A 150 -8.22 5.87 -4.62
C ASP A 150 -8.66 6.52 -5.96
N CYS A 151 -9.48 7.56 -5.86
CA CYS A 151 -9.95 8.37 -6.98
C CYS A 151 -8.84 9.18 -7.64
N THR A 152 -7.76 9.48 -6.92
CA THR A 152 -6.65 10.33 -7.39
C THR A 152 -5.34 9.59 -7.58
N SER A 153 -5.13 8.48 -6.88
CA SER A 153 -3.87 7.74 -6.84
C SER A 153 -4.12 6.26 -6.64
N ALA A 154 -3.18 5.44 -7.05
CA ALA A 154 -3.18 4.01 -6.78
C ALA A 154 -1.74 3.52 -6.70
N GLU A 155 -1.53 2.55 -5.83
CA GLU A 155 -0.20 2.13 -5.41
C GLU A 155 -0.22 0.62 -5.20
N ILE A 156 0.76 -0.07 -5.78
CA ILE A 156 1.05 -1.47 -5.46
C ILE A 156 2.17 -1.44 -4.44
N TYR A 157 2.03 -2.16 -3.35
CA TYR A 157 2.97 -2.09 -2.24
C TYR A 157 3.33 -3.47 -1.72
N TYR A 158 4.52 -3.57 -1.14
CA TYR A 158 4.99 -4.74 -0.42
C TYR A 158 4.68 -4.59 1.08
N ALA A 159 4.45 -5.72 1.76
CA ALA A 159 4.09 -5.78 3.17
C ALA A 159 5.03 -4.92 4.04
N PRO A 160 4.51 -4.31 5.13
CA PRO A 160 5.32 -3.49 6.02
C PRO A 160 6.55 -4.24 6.54
N VAL A 161 7.70 -3.59 6.46
CA VAL A 161 9.00 -4.13 6.88
C VAL A 161 9.40 -3.46 8.18
N ARG A 162 9.72 -4.30 9.17
CA ARG A 162 10.21 -3.93 10.50
C ARG A 162 11.49 -4.69 10.85
N SER A 163 12.22 -4.25 11.87
CA SER A 163 13.45 -4.92 12.31
C SER A 163 13.19 -6.36 12.77
N ARG A 164 12.03 -6.62 13.40
CA ARG A 164 11.67 -7.98 13.83
C ARG A 164 10.96 -8.83 12.76
N SER A 165 10.62 -8.25 11.61
CA SER A 165 9.91 -8.96 10.55
C SER A 165 10.84 -9.87 9.73
N GLU A 166 10.33 -11.01 9.26
CA GLU A 166 11.05 -11.86 8.28
C GLU A 166 11.22 -11.15 6.93
N HIS A 167 10.33 -10.18 6.64
CA HIS A 167 10.25 -9.44 5.38
C HIS A 167 11.54 -8.65 5.09
N LYS A 168 12.32 -8.31 6.13
CA LYS A 168 13.60 -7.61 5.98
C LYS A 168 14.64 -8.44 5.19
N ALA A 169 14.51 -9.76 5.21
CA ALA A 169 15.42 -10.67 4.51
C ALA A 169 15.21 -10.67 2.98
N ALA A 170 14.06 -10.18 2.48
CA ALA A 170 13.82 -10.05 1.05
C ALA A 170 14.85 -9.11 0.40
N ARG A 171 15.33 -9.40 -0.81
CA ARG A 171 16.22 -8.49 -1.53
C ARG A 171 15.41 -7.36 -2.15
N ILE A 172 15.94 -6.13 -2.14
CA ILE A 172 15.23 -4.98 -2.70
C ILE A 172 14.96 -5.15 -4.20
N GLY A 173 15.92 -5.73 -4.95
CA GLY A 173 15.76 -6.01 -6.37
C GLY A 173 14.62 -6.99 -6.67
N ASP A 174 14.47 -8.04 -5.85
CA ASP A 174 13.40 -9.03 -6.01
C ASP A 174 12.02 -8.39 -5.74
N VAL A 175 11.92 -7.57 -4.69
CA VAL A 175 10.70 -6.82 -4.37
C VAL A 175 10.35 -5.86 -5.51
N ILE A 176 11.32 -5.11 -6.03
CA ILE A 176 11.15 -4.18 -7.16
C ILE A 176 10.69 -4.91 -8.43
N GLY A 177 11.34 -6.03 -8.76
CA GLY A 177 10.96 -6.87 -9.90
C GLY A 177 9.52 -7.34 -9.77
N ARG A 178 9.15 -7.84 -8.59
CA ARG A 178 7.79 -8.33 -8.33
C ARG A 178 6.74 -7.22 -8.36
N LEU A 179 7.04 -6.03 -7.83
CA LEU A 179 6.15 -4.86 -7.95
C LEU A 179 5.86 -4.52 -9.42
N SER A 180 6.89 -4.57 -10.27
CA SER A 180 6.74 -4.29 -11.71
C SER A 180 5.93 -5.38 -12.42
N GLU A 181 6.13 -6.65 -12.08
CA GLU A 181 5.34 -7.77 -12.61
C GLU A 181 3.85 -7.65 -12.24
N LEU A 182 3.55 -7.25 -11.00
CA LEU A 182 2.18 -7.06 -10.54
C LEU A 182 1.51 -5.85 -11.20
N ASP A 183 2.25 -4.77 -11.48
CA ASP A 183 1.74 -3.64 -12.24
C ASP A 183 1.36 -4.03 -13.67
N LEU A 184 2.19 -4.85 -14.33
CA LEU A 184 1.86 -5.40 -15.64
C LEU A 184 0.64 -6.32 -15.59
N LEU A 185 0.51 -7.13 -14.54
CA LEU A 185 -0.65 -8.01 -14.35
C LEU A 185 -1.95 -7.21 -14.19
N LEU A 186 -1.94 -6.12 -13.42
CA LEU A 186 -3.10 -5.23 -13.24
C LEU A 186 -3.39 -4.37 -14.49
N LYS A 187 -2.48 -4.35 -15.46
CA LYS A 187 -2.68 -3.77 -16.80
C LYS A 187 -3.37 -4.72 -17.77
N ASP A 188 -3.68 -5.95 -17.35
CA ASP A 188 -4.48 -6.87 -18.16
C ASP A 188 -5.83 -6.23 -18.55
N PRO A 189 -6.18 -6.22 -19.85
CA PRO A 189 -7.39 -5.57 -20.33
C PRO A 189 -8.67 -6.09 -19.70
N GLN A 190 -8.76 -7.39 -19.38
CA GLN A 190 -9.94 -7.97 -18.77
C GLN A 190 -10.10 -7.46 -17.34
N ILE A 191 -9.02 -7.45 -16.57
CA ILE A 191 -9.05 -6.95 -15.17
C ILE A 191 -9.46 -5.48 -15.16
N ARG A 192 -8.90 -4.67 -16.07
CA ARG A 192 -9.25 -3.26 -16.17
C ARG A 192 -10.70 -3.05 -16.58
N HIS A 193 -11.18 -3.83 -17.52
CA HIS A 193 -12.56 -3.77 -17.96
C HIS A 193 -13.51 -4.08 -16.79
N ASP A 194 -13.28 -5.18 -16.07
CA ASP A 194 -14.12 -5.60 -14.95
C ASP A 194 -14.12 -4.56 -13.82
N LEU A 195 -12.96 -3.98 -13.49
CA LEU A 195 -12.86 -2.90 -12.49
C LEU A 195 -13.62 -1.64 -12.93
N ALA A 196 -13.49 -1.24 -14.20
CA ALA A 196 -14.17 -0.08 -14.73
C ALA A 196 -15.68 -0.28 -14.83
N GLU A 197 -16.13 -1.48 -15.18
CA GLU A 197 -17.55 -1.83 -15.21
C GLU A 197 -18.16 -1.77 -13.81
N MET A 198 -17.49 -2.35 -12.81
CA MET A 198 -17.93 -2.27 -11.41
C MET A 198 -18.05 -0.81 -10.94
N ASP A 199 -17.07 0.04 -11.27
CA ASP A 199 -17.10 1.46 -10.91
C ASP A 199 -18.19 2.25 -11.67
N LEU A 200 -18.50 1.87 -12.90
CA LEU A 200 -19.63 2.42 -13.66
C LEU A 200 -20.95 2.02 -13.00
N GLN A 201 -21.09 0.77 -12.56
CA GLN A 201 -22.29 0.29 -11.87
C GLN A 201 -22.56 1.09 -10.59
N LEU A 202 -21.51 1.45 -9.84
CA LEU A 202 -21.64 2.35 -8.68
C LEU A 202 -22.19 3.73 -9.03
N SER A 203 -21.93 4.24 -10.24
CA SER A 203 -22.42 5.57 -10.65
C SER A 203 -23.94 5.64 -10.81
N PHE A 204 -24.60 4.49 -10.99
CA PHE A 204 -26.06 4.39 -11.03
C PHE A 204 -26.69 4.32 -9.64
N LEU A 205 -25.90 4.18 -8.58
CA LEU A 205 -26.40 4.26 -7.21
C LEU A 205 -26.55 5.74 -6.83
N PRO A 206 -27.78 6.25 -6.55
CA PRO A 206 -28.08 7.69 -6.45
C PRO A 206 -27.41 8.48 -5.32
N SER A 207 -26.37 7.96 -4.66
CA SER A 207 -25.79 8.60 -3.48
C SER A 207 -24.29 8.30 -3.25
N VAL A 208 -23.63 7.53 -4.14
CA VAL A 208 -22.20 7.16 -4.02
C VAL A 208 -21.27 8.19 -4.69
N MET A 209 -21.84 9.29 -5.20
CA MET A 209 -21.07 10.36 -5.82
C MET A 209 -20.28 11.13 -4.76
N CYS A 210 -18.95 10.92 -4.75
CA CYS A 210 -17.96 11.65 -3.95
C CYS A 210 -18.41 11.98 -2.53
N SER A 211 -18.50 10.96 -1.68
CA SER A 211 -18.59 11.15 -0.22
C SER A 211 -17.26 11.66 0.34
N GLY A 212 -16.99 12.95 0.10
CA GLY A 212 -16.16 13.80 0.96
C GLY A 212 -14.67 13.87 0.62
N LEU A 213 -14.28 14.99 -0.01
CA LEU A 213 -13.17 15.80 0.51
C LEU A 213 -13.53 16.32 1.91
#